data_AF-A0A9D5TI41-F1
#
_entry.id   AF-A0A9D5TI41-F1
#
_cell.length_a   1.000
_cell.length_b   1.000
_cell.length_c   1.000
_cell.angle_alpha   90.00
_cell.angle_beta   90.00
_cell.angle_gamma   90.00
#
_symmetry.space_group_name_H-M   'P 1'
#
loop_
_entity.id
_entity.type
_entity.pdbx_description
1 polymer ?
#
loop_
_entity_poly.entity_id
_entity_poly.type
_entity_poly.pdbx_seq_one_letter_code
_entity_poly.pdbx_strand_id
1 'polypeptide(L)'
;MEKTSFAQVLKFFLFSTSAGIIQAAGFALLNELLDWPYWPAYLIALVASVVWNFTFNRRYTFQSAANVPVAMAKVAGFYAVFTPLSTWLGQLAENAGVNEYLILFLTMVCNLVLEFLFCKLVVYRGQENTRT
;
A
#
# COMPACT_ATOMS: atom_id res chain seq x y z
N MET A 1 18.86 -16.75 -3.01
CA MET A 1 17.93 -15.76 -3.57
C MET A 1 16.72 -16.51 -4.08
N GLU A 2 15.65 -16.61 -3.28
CA GLU A 2 14.41 -17.22 -3.78
C GLU A 2 13.88 -16.38 -4.94
N LYS A 3 13.59 -17.06 -6.06
CA LYS A 3 13.06 -16.43 -7.27
C LYS A 3 11.76 -15.72 -6.89
N THR A 4 11.66 -14.42 -7.16
CA THR A 4 10.39 -13.70 -7.06
C THR A 4 9.38 -14.45 -7.91
N SER A 5 8.43 -15.13 -7.28
CA SER A 5 7.43 -15.85 -8.06
C SER A 5 6.46 -14.81 -8.61
N PHE A 6 6.19 -14.85 -9.91
CA PHE A 6 5.14 -14.01 -10.53
C PHE A 6 3.80 -14.14 -9.76
N ALA A 7 3.54 -15.31 -9.15
CA ALA A 7 2.41 -15.53 -8.28
C ALA A 7 2.43 -14.64 -7.01
N GLN A 8 3.59 -14.31 -6.43
CA GLN A 8 3.69 -13.39 -5.30
C GLN A 8 3.35 -11.96 -5.70
N VAL A 9 3.82 -11.51 -6.86
CA VAL A 9 3.47 -10.20 -7.42
C VAL A 9 1.96 -10.12 -7.67
N LEU A 10 1.39 -11.15 -8.28
CA LEU A 10 -0.04 -11.21 -8.56
C LEU A 10 -0.89 -11.22 -7.27
N LYS A 11 -0.50 -12.02 -6.27
CA LYS A 11 -1.17 -12.03 -4.96
C LYS A 11 -1.06 -10.67 -4.27
N PHE A 12 0.13 -10.06 -4.28
CA PHE A 12 0.34 -8.72 -3.71
C PHE A 12 -0.58 -7.68 -4.35
N PHE A 13 -0.64 -7.68 -5.68
CA PHE A 13 -1.53 -6.79 -6.44
C PHE A 13 -3.00 -7.02 -6.07
N LEU A 14 -3.46 -8.28 -6.05
CA LEU A 14 -4.85 -8.61 -5.71
C LEU A 14 -5.22 -8.16 -4.29
N PHE A 15 -4.34 -8.41 -3.30
CA PHE A 15 -4.58 -7.98 -1.93
C PHE A 15 -4.52 -6.46 -1.78
N SER A 16 -3.63 -5.78 -2.51
CA SER A 16 -3.56 -4.32 -2.53
C SER A 16 -4.83 -3.70 -3.12
N THR A 17 -5.34 -4.25 -4.22
CA THR A 17 -6.63 -3.84 -4.80
C THR A 17 -7.78 -4.10 -3.82
N SER A 18 -7.78 -5.23 -3.12
CA SER A 18 -8.81 -5.52 -2.10
C SER A 18 -8.81 -4.53 -0.95
N ALA A 19 -7.62 -4.07 -0.53
CA ALA A 19 -7.48 -3.06 0.51
C ALA A 19 -8.02 -1.71 0.04
N GLY A 20 -7.72 -1.31 -1.20
CA GLY A 20 -8.31 -0.12 -1.82
C GLY A 20 -9.84 -0.16 -1.86
N ILE A 21 -10.43 -1.31 -2.18
CA ILE A 21 -11.89 -1.51 -2.13
C ILE A 21 -12.42 -1.35 -0.70
N ILE A 22 -11.77 -1.96 0.30
CA ILE A 22 -12.18 -1.84 1.71
C ILE A 22 -12.09 -0.40 2.20
N GLN A 23 -11.05 0.34 1.80
CA GLN A 23 -10.93 1.76 2.12
C GLN A 23 -12.09 2.56 1.51
N ALA A 24 -12.38 2.36 0.23
CA ALA A 24 -13.44 3.08 -0.47
C ALA A 24 -14.81 2.75 0.14
N ALA A 25 -15.12 1.47 0.37
CA ALA A 25 -16.37 1.04 0.97
C ALA A 25 -16.50 1.51 2.43
N GLY A 26 -15.43 1.41 3.22
CA GLY A 26 -15.41 1.86 4.61
C GLY A 26 -15.58 3.37 4.74
N PHE A 27 -14.93 4.14 3.86
CA PHE A 27 -15.12 5.58 3.79
C PHE A 27 -16.56 5.94 3.39
N ALA A 28 -17.11 5.32 2.34
CA ALA A 28 -18.49 5.56 1.92
C ALA A 28 -19.49 5.21 3.04
N LEU A 29 -19.30 4.10 3.75
CA LEU A 29 -20.13 3.72 4.89
C LEU A 29 -20.08 4.75 6.03
N LEU A 30 -18.90 5.23 6.40
CA LEU A 30 -18.76 6.19 7.50
C LEU A 30 -19.23 7.60 7.10
N ASN A 31 -18.93 8.02 5.87
CA ASN A 31 -19.21 9.36 5.40
C ASN A 31 -20.68 9.51 4.94
N GLU A 32 -21.21 8.56 4.18
CA GLU A 32 -22.57 8.66 3.61
C GLU A 32 -23.65 8.06 4.52
N LEU A 33 -23.33 7.01 5.30
CA LEU A 33 -24.34 6.33 6.14
C LEU A 33 -24.42 6.90 7.56
N LEU A 34 -23.32 7.45 8.07
CA LEU A 34 -23.19 7.92 9.46
C LEU A 34 -22.96 9.44 9.57
N ASP A 35 -22.89 10.16 8.43
CA ASP A 35 -22.60 11.61 8.35
C ASP A 35 -21.35 12.01 9.16
N TRP A 36 -20.37 11.11 9.27
CA TRP A 36 -19.16 11.40 10.02
C TRP A 36 -18.32 12.45 9.32
N PRO A 37 -17.57 13.28 10.08
CA PRO A 37 -16.67 14.25 9.48
C PRO A 37 -15.67 13.53 8.56
N TYR A 38 -15.37 14.15 7.42
CA TYR A 38 -14.52 13.57 6.39
C TYR A 38 -13.18 13.02 6.92
N TRP A 39 -12.50 13.81 7.76
CA TRP A 39 -11.14 13.48 8.22
C TRP A 39 -11.05 12.20 9.10
N PRO A 40 -11.92 11.96 10.12
CA PRO A 40 -11.88 10.74 10.90
C PRO A 40 -12.39 9.54 10.11
N ALA A 41 -13.42 9.70 9.29
CA ALA A 41 -13.94 8.64 8.43
C ALA A 41 -12.85 8.14 7.47
N TYR A 42 -12.13 9.07 6.83
CA TYR A 42 -11.01 8.77 5.94
C TYR A 42 -9.87 8.04 6.68
N LEU A 43 -9.44 8.54 7.84
CA LEU A 43 -8.35 7.92 8.58
C LEU A 43 -8.67 6.50 9.06
N ILE A 44 -9.88 6.27 9.56
CA ILE A 44 -10.31 4.94 10.04
C ILE A 44 -10.37 3.95 8.88
N ALA A 45 -10.96 4.36 7.75
CA ALA A 45 -11.00 3.53 6.55
C ALA A 45 -9.60 3.22 6.01
N LEU A 46 -8.69 4.20 6.03
CA LEU A 46 -7.30 4.03 5.62
C LEU A 46 -6.54 3.07 6.54
N VAL A 47 -6.64 3.23 7.86
CA VAL A 47 -5.98 2.33 8.82
C VAL A 47 -6.51 0.91 8.68
N ALA A 48 -7.83 0.73 8.55
CA ALA A 48 -8.44 -0.58 8.34
C ALA A 48 -7.94 -1.25 7.05
N SER A 49 -7.84 -0.49 5.96
CA SER A 49 -7.29 -0.94 4.68
C SER A 49 -5.83 -1.36 4.79
N VAL A 50 -4.98 -0.57 5.45
CA VAL A 50 -3.57 -0.89 5.66
C VAL A 50 -3.41 -2.16 6.50
N VAL A 51 -4.21 -2.30 7.57
CA VAL A 51 -4.20 -3.51 8.41
C VAL A 51 -4.65 -4.74 7.61
N TRP A 52 -5.68 -4.62 6.78
CA TRP A 52 -6.13 -5.69 5.90
C TRP A 52 -5.04 -6.09 4.90
N ASN A 53 -4.51 -5.11 4.16
CA ASN A 53 -3.44 -5.30 3.17
C ASN A 53 -2.26 -6.05 3.81
N PHE A 54 -1.76 -5.53 4.92
CA PHE A 54 -0.62 -6.08 5.63
C PHE A 54 -0.88 -7.50 6.15
N THR A 55 -2.05 -7.74 6.75
CA THR A 55 -2.40 -9.05 7.33
C THR A 55 -2.45 -10.13 6.26
N PHE A 56 -3.10 -9.87 5.13
CA PHE A 56 -3.22 -10.83 4.04
C PHE A 56 -1.91 -11.01 3.27
N ASN A 57 -1.20 -9.92 2.97
CA ASN A 57 0.10 -10.03 2.31
C ASN A 57 1.13 -10.78 3.15
N ARG A 58 1.16 -10.55 4.47
CA ARG A 58 2.03 -11.33 5.36
C ARG A 58 1.66 -12.81 5.38
N ARG A 59 0.36 -13.14 5.45
CA ARG A 59 -0.11 -14.53 5.62
C ARG A 59 -0.06 -15.35 4.32
N TYR A 60 -0.45 -14.76 3.20
CA TYR A 60 -0.68 -15.49 1.95
C TYR A 60 0.33 -15.18 0.83
N THR A 61 0.96 -14.00 0.86
CA THR A 61 1.93 -13.58 -0.15
C THR A 61 3.36 -13.91 0.28
N PHE A 62 3.75 -13.51 1.49
CA PHE A 62 5.13 -13.65 1.98
C PHE A 62 5.33 -14.76 3.02
N GLN A 63 4.24 -15.32 3.58
CA GLN A 63 4.25 -16.35 4.64
C GLN A 63 5.28 -16.06 5.74
N SER A 64 5.40 -14.79 6.13
CA SER A 64 6.50 -14.33 6.97
C SER A 64 6.14 -14.36 8.45
N ALA A 65 7.04 -14.90 9.28
CA ALA A 65 6.95 -14.85 10.75
C ALA A 65 7.36 -13.48 11.34
N ALA A 66 7.72 -12.50 10.50
CA ALA A 66 8.20 -11.19 10.94
C ALA A 66 7.26 -10.49 11.93
N ASN A 67 7.85 -9.71 12.85
CA ASN A 67 7.16 -8.89 13.83
C ASN A 67 6.28 -7.84 13.15
N VAL A 68 4.96 -7.95 13.35
CA VAL A 68 3.93 -7.12 12.72
C VAL A 68 4.17 -5.61 12.97
N PRO A 69 4.43 -5.13 14.21
CA PRO A 69 4.59 -3.70 14.44
C PRO A 69 5.83 -3.11 13.76
N VAL A 70 6.93 -3.86 13.72
CA VAL A 70 8.19 -3.43 13.10
C VAL A 70 8.04 -3.36 11.57
N ALA A 71 7.36 -4.33 10.98
CA ALA A 71 7.09 -4.35 9.55
C ALA A 71 6.14 -3.21 9.14
N MET A 72 5.09 -2.94 9.92
CA MET A 72 4.22 -1.79 9.70
C MET A 72 4.96 -0.46 9.85
N ALA A 73 5.83 -0.32 10.85
CA ALA A 73 6.65 0.89 11.03
C ALA A 73 7.57 1.16 9.84
N LYS A 74 8.15 0.12 9.23
CA LYS A 74 8.95 0.24 8.01
C LYS A 74 8.11 0.74 6.84
N VAL A 75 6.92 0.17 6.63
CA VAL A 75 6.00 0.59 5.56
C VAL A 75 5.52 2.03 5.79
N ALA A 76 5.22 2.40 7.04
CA ALA A 76 4.88 3.77 7.39
C ALA A 76 6.04 4.74 7.08
N GLY A 77 7.28 4.36 7.38
CA GLY A 77 8.47 5.14 7.01
C GLY A 77 8.64 5.29 5.50
N PHE A 78 8.35 4.25 4.72
CA PHE A 78 8.32 4.32 3.26
C PHE A 78 7.30 5.36 2.77
N TYR A 79 6.04 5.29 3.24
CA TYR A 79 5.00 6.23 2.84
C TYR A 79 5.24 7.66 3.34
N ALA A 80 5.92 7.85 4.48
CA ALA A 80 6.30 9.16 4.97
C ALA A 80 7.26 9.90 4.03
N VAL A 81 8.08 9.17 3.26
CA VAL A 81 8.99 9.73 2.25
C VAL A 81 8.35 9.75 0.87
N PHE A 82 7.66 8.66 0.49
CA PHE A 82 7.06 8.52 -0.82
C PHE A 82 5.93 9.54 -1.06
N THR A 83 5.10 9.82 -0.05
CA THR A 83 3.97 10.75 -0.20
C THR A 83 4.40 12.19 -0.53
N PRO A 84 5.30 12.85 0.22
CA PRO A 84 5.76 14.20 -0.13
C PRO A 84 6.58 14.22 -1.43
N LEU A 85 7.32 13.15 -1.73
CA LEU A 85 8.11 13.07 -2.95
C LEU A 85 7.22 12.91 -4.19
N SER A 86 6.20 12.06 -4.13
CA SER A 86 5.25 11.85 -5.22
C SER A 86 4.37 13.07 -5.47
N THR A 87 3.94 13.79 -4.42
CA THR A 87 3.23 15.06 -4.60
C THR A 87 4.10 16.14 -5.23
N TRP A 88 5.36 16.27 -4.81
CA TRP A 88 6.28 17.23 -5.42
C TRP A 88 6.58 16.90 -6.89
N LEU A 89 6.87 15.63 -7.21
CA LEU A 89 7.07 15.19 -8.59
C LEU A 89 5.82 15.34 -9.45
N GLY A 90 4.65 15.03 -8.89
CA GLY A 90 3.37 15.21 -9.56
C GLY A 90 3.13 16.67 -9.94
N GLN A 91 3.40 17.59 -9.01
CA GLN A 91 3.25 19.02 -9.25
C GLN A 91 4.25 19.56 -10.28
N LEU A 92 5.48 19.03 -10.33
CA LEU A 92 6.44 19.36 -11.38
C LEU A 92 5.98 18.88 -12.76
N ALA A 93 5.41 17.67 -12.84
CA ALA A 93 4.87 17.14 -14.09
C ALA A 93 3.63 17.90 -14.56
N GLU A 94 2.74 18.27 -13.65
CA GLU A 94 1.56 19.10 -13.92
C GLU A 94 1.98 20.48 -14.44
N ASN A 95 2.94 21.13 -13.78
CA ASN A 95 3.50 22.41 -14.21
C ASN A 95 4.20 22.34 -15.58
N ALA A 96 4.69 21.16 -15.97
CA ALA A 96 5.25 20.91 -17.29
C ALA A 96 4.16 20.64 -18.37
N GLY A 97 2.88 20.71 -18.01
CA GLY A 97 1.74 20.50 -18.90
C GLY A 97 1.38 19.03 -19.13
N VAL A 98 1.87 18.10 -18.30
CA VAL A 98 1.52 16.69 -18.39
C VAL A 98 0.09 16.47 -17.86
N ASN A 99 -0.67 15.63 -18.54
CA ASN A 99 -2.05 15.30 -18.15
C ASN A 99 -2.11 14.68 -16.73
N GLU A 100 -2.96 15.24 -15.87
CA GLU A 100 -3.14 14.83 -14.47
C GLU A 100 -3.50 13.34 -14.31
N TYR A 101 -4.31 12.78 -15.21
CA TYR A 101 -4.65 11.35 -15.18
C TYR A 101 -3.44 10.45 -15.46
N LEU A 102 -2.54 10.90 -16.34
CA LEU A 102 -1.31 10.19 -16.64
C LEU A 102 -0.34 10.24 -15.44
N ILE A 103 -0.22 11.41 -14.80
CA ILE A 103 0.58 11.58 -13.59
C ILE A 103 0.06 10.67 -12.46
N LEU A 104 -1.26 10.66 -12.24
CA LEU A 104 -1.90 9.81 -11.24
C LEU A 104 -1.66 8.32 -11.53
N PHE A 105 -1.86 7.90 -12.78
CA PHE A 105 -1.66 6.51 -13.18
C PHE A 105 -0.20 6.07 -12.97
N LEU A 106 0.77 6.87 -13.42
CA LEU A 106 2.19 6.57 -13.23
C LEU A 106 2.56 6.55 -11.75
N THR A 107 2.03 7.47 -10.95
CA THR A 107 2.27 7.52 -9.51
C THR A 107 1.76 6.26 -8.81
N MET A 108 0.58 5.77 -9.20
CA MET A 108 0.02 4.52 -8.69
C MET A 108 0.86 3.30 -9.06
N VAL A 109 1.33 3.23 -10.32
CA VAL A 109 2.21 2.14 -10.79
C VAL A 109 3.54 2.18 -10.04
N CYS A 110 4.17 3.35 -9.92
CA CYS A 110 5.40 3.52 -9.16
C CYS A 110 5.21 3.16 -7.68
N ASN A 111 4.10 3.57 -7.05
CA ASN A 111 3.79 3.20 -5.68
C ASN A 111 3.73 1.68 -5.52
N LEU A 112 2.97 1.00 -6.37
CA LEU A 112 2.83 -0.46 -6.34
C LEU A 112 4.18 -1.17 -6.49
N VAL A 113 5.00 -0.76 -7.46
CA VAL A 113 6.30 -1.38 -7.72
C VAL A 113 7.28 -1.13 -6.58
N LEU A 114 7.38 0.12 -6.11
CA LEU A 114 8.30 0.49 -5.03
C LEU A 114 7.89 -0.13 -3.70
N GLU A 115 6.59 -0.15 -3.38
CA GLU A 115 6.06 -0.80 -2.19
C GLU A 115 6.34 -2.31 -2.23
N PHE A 116 6.14 -2.96 -3.37
CA PHE A 116 6.49 -4.37 -3.54
C PHE A 116 7.98 -4.63 -3.32
N LEU A 117 8.84 -3.82 -3.96
CA LEU A 117 10.29 -3.93 -3.80
C LEU A 117 10.73 -3.65 -2.36
N PHE A 118 10.13 -2.66 -1.69
CA PHE A 118 10.43 -2.32 -0.31
C PHE A 118 9.97 -3.43 0.65
N CYS A 119 8.77 -3.98 0.43
CA CYS A 119 8.28 -5.13 1.18
C CYS A 119 9.23 -6.32 1.04
N LYS A 120 9.66 -6.62 -0.19
CA LYS A 120 10.57 -7.73 -0.46
C LYS A 120 11.98 -7.52 0.12
N LEU A 121 12.58 -6.37 -0.17
CA LEU A 121 13.99 -6.11 0.10
C LEU A 121 14.27 -5.53 1.48
N VAL A 122 13.28 -4.97 2.17
CA VAL A 122 13.48 -4.28 3.46
C VAL A 122 12.58 -4.84 4.56
N VAL A 123 11.31 -5.09 4.26
CA VAL A 123 10.34 -5.56 5.27
C VAL A 123 10.55 -7.04 5.57
N TYR A 124 10.56 -7.89 4.54
CA TYR A 124 10.60 -9.35 4.66
C TYR A 124 11.95 -9.98 4.31
N ARG A 125 12.99 -9.17 4.09
CA ARG A 125 14.34 -9.64 3.73
C ARG A 125 14.83 -10.73 4.70
N GLY A 126 15.02 -11.93 4.18
CA GLY A 126 15.54 -13.08 4.95
C GLY A 126 14.53 -13.73 5.90
N GLN A 127 13.25 -13.37 5.79
CA GLN A 127 12.14 -13.91 6.59
C GLN A 127 10.97 -14.35 5.69
N GLU A 128 11.24 -14.60 4.42
CA GLU A 128 10.30 -15.14 3.45
C GLU A 128 10.17 -16.65 3.70
N ASN A 129 8.95 -17.18 3.70
CA ASN A 129 8.69 -18.62 3.82
C ASN A 129 9.15 -19.29 5.14
N THR A 130 9.39 -18.52 6.21
CA THR A 130 9.81 -19.08 7.52
C THR A 130 8.67 -19.75 8.29
N ARG A 131 7.42 -19.60 7.85
CA ARG A 131 6.25 -20.13 8.53
C ARG A 131 5.76 -21.40 7.80
N THR A 132 6.34 -22.54 8.17
CA THR A 132 5.86 -23.89 7.83
C THR A 132 4.44 -24.13 8.31
#